data_AF-A0A935T4F9-F1
#
_entry.id   AF-A0A935T4F9-F1
#
_cell.length_a   1.000
_cell.length_b   1.000
_cell.length_c   1.000
_cell.angle_alpha   90.00
_cell.angle_beta   90.00
_cell.angle_gamma   90.00
#
_symmetry.space_group_name_H-M   'P 1'
#
loop_
_entity.id
_entity.type
_entity.pdbx_description
1 polymer ?
#
loop_
_entity_poly.entity_id
_entity_poly.type
_entity_poly.pdbx_seq_one_letter_code
_entity_poly.pdbx_strand_id
1 'polypeptide(L)'
;MDPRPASATARGRRFGGILAAAVGLAAGLTAGTGAFAAGAEGPTAETTGPKRALHFDVFLDERPIGFQRFELAPGAEGLTVETRARFELTLLRIKALDYDHHDREHWRGGCLHSIESRTRQNGKDYRVTGRATAGGFTVEGQEGHQRLASCVGTFSYWDKAQLLRQTKLLNSQTGEYLAVATKALGRGALRLGDREIAVDRYVIEGEDLEIHLAYTQDGSEWVALDSPLFAGRELRYRRRLADLDAPATIVPSPPAD
;
A
#
# COMPACT_ATOMS: atom_id res chain seq x y z
N MET A 1 -38.05 -38.51 7.89
CA MET A 1 -37.95 -37.26 8.67
C MET A 1 -36.47 -36.96 8.82
N ASP A 2 -36.04 -35.81 8.35
CA ASP A 2 -34.62 -35.46 8.21
C ASP A 2 -34.35 -34.19 9.03
N PRO A 3 -33.42 -34.19 10.01
CA PRO A 3 -33.21 -33.05 10.89
C PRO A 3 -32.38 -31.97 10.20
N ARG A 4 -32.97 -30.77 10.05
CA ARG A 4 -32.25 -29.59 9.55
C ARG A 4 -31.10 -29.23 10.51
N PRO A 5 -29.87 -28.96 10.01
CA PRO A 5 -28.80 -28.43 10.86
C PRO A 5 -29.13 -27.00 11.32
N ALA A 6 -28.69 -26.66 12.53
CA ALA A 6 -28.99 -25.38 13.17
C ALA A 6 -28.29 -24.20 12.48
N SER A 7 -28.96 -23.04 12.50
CA SER A 7 -28.38 -21.76 12.07
C SER A 7 -27.17 -21.41 12.93
N ALA A 8 -26.00 -21.26 12.30
CA ALA A 8 -24.83 -20.72 12.96
C ALA A 8 -25.07 -19.25 13.31
N THR A 9 -25.00 -18.92 14.59
CA THR A 9 -25.17 -17.55 15.09
C THR A 9 -24.07 -16.65 14.53
N ALA A 10 -24.47 -15.66 13.74
CA ALA A 10 -23.56 -14.63 13.25
C ALA A 10 -22.96 -13.85 14.43
N ARG A 11 -21.69 -14.14 14.76
CA ARG A 11 -20.92 -13.30 15.68
C ARG A 11 -20.77 -11.92 15.05
N GLY A 12 -21.10 -10.88 15.81
CA GLY A 12 -20.98 -9.50 15.35
C GLY A 12 -19.53 -9.18 14.99
N ARG A 13 -19.26 -8.98 13.69
CA ARG A 13 -17.98 -8.49 13.16
C ARG A 13 -17.66 -7.17 13.85
N ARG A 14 -16.44 -7.01 14.35
CA ARG A 14 -16.09 -5.81 15.13
C ARG A 14 -15.87 -4.63 14.19
N PHE A 15 -16.27 -3.44 14.63
CA PHE A 15 -16.14 -2.22 13.84
C PHE A 15 -14.67 -1.81 13.73
N GLY A 16 -14.02 -2.29 12.68
CA GLY A 16 -12.62 -2.04 12.36
C GLY A 16 -12.38 -2.15 10.86
N GLY A 17 -13.18 -1.44 10.05
CA GLY A 17 -12.94 -1.36 8.60
C GLY A 17 -11.58 -0.71 8.35
N ILE A 18 -10.57 -1.55 8.15
CA ILE A 18 -9.22 -1.13 7.80
C ILE A 18 -9.31 -0.46 6.43
N LEU A 19 -9.26 0.88 6.41
CA LEU A 19 -8.76 1.58 5.25
C LEU A 19 -7.30 1.14 5.13
N ALA A 20 -7.06 0.22 4.20
CA ALA A 20 -5.77 -0.44 4.01
C ALA A 20 -4.79 0.54 3.39
N ALA A 21 -4.29 1.38 4.26
CA ALA A 21 -3.61 2.60 3.93
C ALA A 21 -2.37 2.62 4.85
N ALA A 22 -1.25 2.21 4.27
CA ALA A 22 0.03 2.78 4.66
C ALA A 22 -0.02 4.30 4.47
N VAL A 23 0.70 5.13 5.29
CA VAL A 23 1.45 6.37 4.86
C VAL A 23 1.67 7.59 5.84
N GLY A 24 2.90 8.16 5.99
CA GLY A 24 3.25 9.38 6.82
C GLY A 24 4.60 10.14 6.59
N LEU A 25 4.72 11.45 6.90
CA LEU A 25 5.99 12.23 6.81
C LEU A 25 6.26 13.09 8.06
N ALA A 26 7.52 13.21 8.49
CA ALA A 26 8.03 14.46 9.07
C ALA A 26 9.53 14.68 8.80
N ALA A 27 9.89 15.87 8.31
CA ALA A 27 11.27 16.31 8.28
C ALA A 27 11.69 16.88 9.64
N GLY A 28 12.79 16.37 10.21
CA GLY A 28 13.47 16.95 11.37
C GLY A 28 14.90 17.31 11.01
N LEU A 29 15.19 18.60 10.81
CA LEU A 29 16.55 19.11 10.62
C LEU A 29 17.06 19.73 11.91
N THR A 30 17.96 19.02 12.61
CA THR A 30 18.84 19.62 13.61
C THR A 30 20.13 20.06 12.94
N ALA A 31 20.42 21.35 12.92
CA ALA A 31 21.68 21.86 12.40
C ALA A 31 22.84 21.55 13.37
N GLY A 32 23.86 20.82 12.89
CA GLY A 32 25.11 20.59 13.59
C GLY A 32 26.28 20.91 12.69
N THR A 33 27.07 21.93 13.02
CA THR A 33 28.25 22.33 12.25
C THR A 33 29.43 21.40 12.54
N GLY A 34 29.85 20.62 11.55
CA GLY A 34 31.08 19.82 11.59
C GLY A 34 31.81 19.89 10.25
N ALA A 35 32.99 20.48 10.23
CA ALA A 35 33.82 20.53 9.02
C ALA A 35 34.59 19.21 8.86
N PHE A 36 34.46 18.57 7.71
CA PHE A 36 35.28 17.42 7.31
C PHE A 36 35.91 17.67 5.94
N ALA A 37 37.14 17.17 5.78
CA ALA A 37 37.96 17.40 4.61
C ALA A 37 37.46 16.63 3.39
N ALA A 38 37.57 17.24 2.21
CA ALA A 38 37.18 16.61 0.94
C ALA A 38 38.18 15.53 0.54
N GLY A 39 37.81 14.26 0.75
CA GLY A 39 38.34 13.15 -0.05
C GLY A 39 37.70 13.17 -1.42
N ALA A 40 38.50 13.06 -2.49
CA ALA A 40 37.99 12.97 -3.85
C ALA A 40 37.50 11.53 -4.14
N GLU A 41 36.33 11.19 -3.63
CA GLU A 41 35.59 10.03 -4.13
C GLU A 41 35.04 10.38 -5.52
N GLY A 42 35.40 9.56 -6.51
CA GLY A 42 34.86 9.71 -7.87
C GLY A 42 33.34 9.49 -7.87
N PRO A 43 32.61 10.00 -8.88
CA PRO A 43 31.17 9.88 -8.92
C PRO A 43 30.75 8.40 -8.98
N THR A 44 30.33 7.86 -7.84
CA THR A 44 29.55 6.62 -7.78
C THR A 44 28.29 6.87 -8.60
N ALA A 45 28.18 6.19 -9.74
CA ALA A 45 27.01 6.29 -10.60
C ALA A 45 25.77 5.80 -9.83
N GLU A 46 25.01 6.74 -9.28
CA GLU A 46 23.72 6.45 -8.66
C GLU A 46 22.84 5.75 -9.69
N THR A 47 22.49 4.49 -9.43
CA THR A 47 21.55 3.74 -10.28
C THR A 47 20.13 4.23 -9.98
N THR A 48 19.86 5.46 -10.40
CA THR A 48 18.57 6.13 -10.25
C THR A 48 17.71 5.74 -11.45
N GLY A 49 17.02 4.60 -11.30
CA GLY A 49 15.99 4.18 -12.25
C GLY A 49 14.87 5.23 -12.35
N PRO A 50 14.09 5.22 -13.46
CA PRO A 50 13.01 6.20 -13.65
C PRO A 50 11.99 6.10 -12.51
N LYS A 51 11.63 7.25 -11.93
CA LYS A 51 10.54 7.33 -10.96
C LYS A 51 9.22 6.92 -11.63
N ARG A 52 8.36 6.21 -10.90
CA ARG A 52 7.05 5.73 -11.39
C ARG A 52 5.95 6.28 -10.50
N ALA A 53 4.91 6.86 -11.09
CA ALA A 53 3.74 7.36 -10.37
C ALA A 53 2.53 6.46 -10.63
N LEU A 54 1.81 6.09 -9.57
CA LEU A 54 0.60 5.28 -9.63
C LEU A 54 -0.58 6.06 -9.02
N HIS A 55 -1.50 6.54 -9.84
CA HIS A 55 -2.65 7.35 -9.45
C HIS A 55 -3.94 6.53 -9.53
N PHE A 56 -4.67 6.47 -8.42
CA PHE A 56 -5.96 5.81 -8.30
C PHE A 56 -7.04 6.83 -7.93
N ASP A 57 -8.14 6.81 -8.68
CA ASP A 57 -9.39 7.41 -8.24
C ASP A 57 -10.14 6.40 -7.37
N VAL A 58 -10.72 6.88 -6.27
CA VAL A 58 -11.29 6.04 -5.20
C VAL A 58 -12.76 6.35 -5.00
N PHE A 59 -13.55 5.29 -4.94
CA PHE A 59 -15.01 5.31 -4.94
C PHE A 59 -15.58 4.51 -3.78
N LEU A 60 -16.75 4.93 -3.30
CA LEU A 60 -17.62 4.16 -2.43
C LEU A 60 -18.86 3.76 -3.23
N ASP A 61 -18.95 2.48 -3.57
CA ASP A 61 -19.68 1.93 -4.70
C ASP A 61 -19.30 2.67 -6.00
N GLU A 62 -20.24 3.35 -6.67
CA GLU A 62 -20.01 4.19 -7.85
C GLU A 62 -19.70 5.66 -7.51
N ARG A 63 -19.81 6.07 -6.24
CA ARG A 63 -19.63 7.49 -5.86
C ARG A 63 -18.16 7.80 -5.65
N PRO A 64 -17.53 8.73 -6.40
CA PRO A 64 -16.17 9.14 -6.12
C PRO A 64 -16.08 9.79 -4.74
N ILE A 65 -15.09 9.37 -3.96
CA ILE A 65 -14.78 9.90 -2.62
C ILE A 65 -13.39 10.50 -2.53
N GLY A 66 -12.48 10.25 -3.47
CA GLY A 66 -11.16 10.87 -3.46
C GLY A 66 -10.13 10.13 -4.30
N PHE A 67 -8.89 10.09 -3.82
CA PHE A 67 -7.77 9.49 -4.54
C PHE A 67 -6.77 8.79 -3.62
N GLN A 68 -5.97 7.87 -4.19
CA GLN A 68 -4.67 7.46 -3.65
C GLN A 68 -3.60 7.58 -4.74
N ARG A 69 -2.38 7.96 -4.36
CA ARG A 69 -1.24 8.14 -5.26
C ARG A 69 -0.02 7.49 -4.66
N PHE A 70 0.82 6.86 -5.47
CA PHE A 70 2.11 6.28 -5.09
C PHE A 70 3.20 6.90 -5.96
N GLU A 71 4.34 7.25 -5.37
CA GLU A 71 5.55 7.69 -6.08
C GLU A 71 6.70 6.74 -5.71
N LEU A 72 7.03 5.85 -6.65
CA LEU A 72 8.09 4.86 -6.52
C LEU A 72 9.37 5.47 -7.09
N ALA A 73 10.39 5.64 -6.24
CA ALA A 73 11.68 6.22 -6.59
C ALA A 73 12.82 5.24 -6.27
N PRO A 74 13.31 4.49 -7.27
CA PRO A 74 14.52 3.68 -7.14
C PRO A 74 15.75 4.57 -6.91
N GLY A 75 16.69 4.08 -6.10
CA GLY A 75 18.02 4.66 -5.92
C GLY A 75 19.03 3.63 -5.43
N ALA A 76 20.28 4.04 -5.22
CA ALA A 76 21.38 3.13 -4.85
C ALA A 76 21.09 2.31 -3.57
N GLU A 77 20.42 2.92 -2.59
CA GLU A 77 20.09 2.33 -1.29
C GLU A 77 18.77 1.52 -1.27
N GLY A 78 18.17 1.26 -2.44
CA GLY A 78 16.91 0.53 -2.60
C GLY A 78 15.78 1.39 -3.17
N LEU A 79 14.54 0.98 -2.90
CA LEU A 79 13.34 1.68 -3.38
C LEU A 79 12.74 2.54 -2.27
N THR A 80 12.59 3.84 -2.55
CA THR A 80 11.74 4.71 -1.74
C THR A 80 10.34 4.70 -2.34
N VAL A 81 9.31 4.49 -1.52
CA VAL A 81 7.92 4.66 -1.94
C VAL A 81 7.31 5.75 -1.09
N GLU A 82 6.94 6.87 -1.72
CA GLU A 82 5.98 7.77 -1.12
C GLU A 82 4.57 7.41 -1.59
N THR A 83 3.55 7.81 -0.85
CA THR A 83 2.15 7.64 -1.19
C THR A 83 1.33 8.77 -0.55
N ARG A 84 0.14 9.06 -1.08
CA ARG A 84 -0.80 10.05 -0.53
C ARG A 84 -2.21 9.57 -0.76
N ALA A 85 -3.06 9.62 0.26
CA ALA A 85 -4.48 9.30 0.13
C ALA A 85 -5.32 10.39 0.78
N ARG A 86 -6.37 10.83 0.09
CA ARG A 86 -7.36 11.74 0.67
C ARG A 86 -8.75 11.35 0.20
N PHE A 87 -9.64 11.10 1.16
CA PHE A 87 -11.05 10.75 0.92
C PHE A 87 -11.97 11.69 1.69
N GLU A 88 -13.05 12.14 1.06
CA GLU A 88 -14.09 12.93 1.70
C GLU A 88 -15.49 12.49 1.23
N LEU A 89 -16.40 12.29 2.18
CA LEU A 89 -17.80 12.00 1.91
C LEU A 89 -18.69 12.88 2.79
N THR A 90 -19.41 13.81 2.17
CA THR A 90 -20.47 14.58 2.83
C THR A 90 -21.85 13.97 2.54
N LEU A 91 -22.65 13.77 3.59
CA LEU A 91 -24.03 13.31 3.58
C LEU A 91 -24.89 14.27 4.42
N LEU A 92 -25.97 14.81 3.86
CA LEU A 92 -26.91 15.70 4.56
C LEU A 92 -26.21 16.88 5.32
N ARG A 93 -25.19 17.48 4.70
CA ARG A 93 -24.31 18.54 5.26
C ARG A 93 -23.36 18.10 6.41
N ILE A 94 -23.31 16.82 6.75
CA ILE A 94 -22.36 16.26 7.72
C ILE A 94 -21.23 15.54 6.96
N LYS A 95 -19.97 15.79 7.33
CA LYS A 95 -18.84 14.95 6.85
C LYS A 95 -18.95 13.57 7.50
N ALA A 96 -19.33 12.57 6.71
CA ALA A 96 -19.39 11.17 7.12
C ALA A 96 -18.01 10.47 7.02
N LEU A 97 -17.17 10.95 6.11
CA LEU A 97 -15.77 10.56 5.99
C LEU A 97 -14.91 11.80 5.71
N ASP A 98 -13.82 11.96 6.45
CA ASP A 98 -12.69 12.85 6.19
C ASP A 98 -11.41 12.07 6.50
N TYR A 99 -10.58 11.82 5.50
CA TYR A 99 -9.42 10.94 5.55
C TYR A 99 -8.21 11.61 4.89
N ASP A 100 -7.05 11.62 5.56
CA ASP A 100 -5.80 12.23 5.08
C ASP A 100 -4.55 11.42 5.47
N HIS A 101 -3.54 11.40 4.59
CA HIS A 101 -2.38 10.49 4.57
C HIS A 101 -1.27 10.99 3.59
N HIS A 102 0.01 11.22 3.99
CA HIS A 102 1.18 11.56 3.12
C HIS A 102 2.55 11.05 3.67
N ASP A 103 3.43 10.42 2.86
CA ASP A 103 4.32 9.26 3.23
C ASP A 103 5.84 9.37 3.51
N ARG A 104 6.41 8.17 3.86
CA ARG A 104 7.79 7.68 3.72
C ARG A 104 7.97 6.15 4.02
N GLU A 105 7.83 5.23 3.05
CA GLU A 105 8.39 3.86 3.09
C GLU A 105 9.77 3.74 2.39
N HIS A 106 10.67 2.91 2.92
CA HIS A 106 11.93 2.51 2.28
C HIS A 106 12.09 0.99 2.24
N TRP A 107 12.49 0.46 1.09
CA TRP A 107 12.52 -0.97 0.79
C TRP A 107 13.88 -1.43 0.27
N ARG A 108 14.36 -2.58 0.75
CA ARG A 108 15.62 -3.22 0.31
C ARG A 108 15.40 -4.70 0.10
N GLY A 109 15.78 -5.23 -1.07
CA GLY A 109 15.57 -6.65 -1.41
C GLY A 109 14.10 -7.10 -1.35
N GLY A 110 13.16 -6.18 -1.59
CA GLY A 110 11.72 -6.43 -1.46
C GLY A 110 11.22 -6.58 -0.01
N CYS A 111 12.05 -6.21 0.97
CA CYS A 111 11.71 -6.17 2.39
C CYS A 111 11.60 -4.71 2.87
N LEU A 112 10.64 -4.42 3.75
CA LEU A 112 10.53 -3.10 4.38
C LEU A 112 11.75 -2.84 5.27
N HIS A 113 12.48 -1.77 4.98
CA HIS A 113 13.66 -1.34 5.73
C HIS A 113 13.31 -0.24 6.74
N SER A 114 12.43 0.69 6.37
CA SER A 114 11.84 1.66 7.31
C SER A 114 10.48 2.16 6.84
N ILE A 115 9.71 2.66 7.79
CA ILE A 115 8.42 3.31 7.54
C ILE A 115 8.19 4.44 8.53
N GLU A 116 7.60 5.52 8.06
CA GLU A 116 7.00 6.57 8.90
C GLU A 116 5.57 6.79 8.42
N SER A 117 4.60 6.73 9.33
CA SER A 117 3.16 6.80 9.02
C SER A 117 2.39 7.84 9.81
N ARG A 118 1.40 8.48 9.18
CA ARG A 118 0.54 9.54 9.71
C ARG A 118 -0.82 9.52 9.01
N THR A 119 -1.85 9.15 9.76
CA THR A 119 -3.24 9.21 9.28
C THR A 119 -4.02 10.22 10.09
N ARG A 120 -4.91 10.96 9.45
CA ARG A 120 -6.03 11.63 10.13
C ARG A 120 -7.34 11.11 9.55
N GLN A 121 -8.16 10.48 10.38
CA GLN A 121 -9.46 9.93 9.99
C GLN A 121 -10.54 10.43 10.95
N ASN A 122 -11.51 11.18 10.43
CA ASN A 122 -12.64 11.75 11.20
C ASN A 122 -12.19 12.46 12.50
N GLY A 123 -11.07 13.19 12.44
CA GLY A 123 -10.48 13.91 13.58
C GLY A 123 -9.60 13.07 14.52
N LYS A 124 -9.53 11.75 14.36
CA LYS A 124 -8.58 10.89 15.08
C LYS A 124 -7.25 10.80 14.32
N ASP A 125 -6.16 11.05 15.03
CA ASP A 125 -4.79 10.91 14.52
C ASP A 125 -4.23 9.51 14.79
N TYR A 126 -3.52 8.96 13.80
CA TYR A 126 -2.76 7.72 13.88
C TYR A 126 -1.32 7.99 13.45
N ARG A 127 -0.37 7.25 14.03
CA ARG A 127 1.02 7.23 13.59
C ARG A 127 1.56 5.81 13.68
N VAL A 128 2.47 5.49 12.77
CA VAL A 128 3.32 4.30 12.83
C VAL A 128 4.75 4.75 12.59
N THR A 129 5.74 4.18 13.27
CA THR A 129 7.13 4.27 12.81
C THR A 129 7.75 2.89 12.86
N GLY A 130 8.70 2.60 11.98
CA GLY A 130 9.35 1.30 11.98
C GLY A 130 10.67 1.26 11.26
N ARG A 131 11.52 0.32 11.66
CA ARG A 131 12.88 0.17 11.14
C ARG A 131 13.37 -1.28 11.26
N ALA A 132 14.09 -1.74 10.25
CA ALA A 132 14.84 -2.98 10.29
C ALA A 132 16.03 -2.87 11.24
N THR A 133 16.29 -3.95 11.99
CA THR A 133 17.40 -4.09 12.93
C THR A 133 18.07 -5.44 12.73
N ALA A 134 19.24 -5.67 13.35
CA ALA A 134 19.91 -6.98 13.30
C ALA A 134 19.03 -8.15 13.82
N GLY A 135 18.06 -7.87 14.70
CA GLY A 135 17.15 -8.85 15.28
C GLY A 135 15.71 -8.74 14.78
N GLY A 136 15.48 -8.52 13.49
CA GLY A 136 14.13 -8.34 12.91
C GLY A 136 13.71 -6.87 12.82
N PHE A 137 12.41 -6.61 12.73
CA PHE A 137 11.87 -5.25 12.50
C PHE A 137 11.20 -4.70 13.77
N THR A 138 11.54 -3.48 14.19
CA THR A 138 10.83 -2.77 15.27
C THR A 138 9.75 -1.88 14.68
N VAL A 139 8.56 -1.87 15.28
CA VAL A 139 7.47 -0.95 14.93
C VAL A 139 6.88 -0.33 16.20
N GLU A 140 6.51 0.94 16.12
CA GLU A 140 5.69 1.67 17.10
C GLU A 140 4.39 2.08 16.40
N GLY A 141 3.23 1.73 16.98
CA GLY A 141 1.91 2.01 16.42
C GLY A 141 0.84 2.24 17.49
N GLN A 142 -0.43 2.06 17.13
CA GLN A 142 -1.57 2.22 18.05
C GLN A 142 -1.54 1.24 19.23
N GLU A 143 -0.97 0.05 19.03
CA GLU A 143 -0.79 -0.97 20.08
C GLU A 143 0.52 -0.80 20.87
N GLY A 144 1.27 0.28 20.64
CA GLY A 144 2.58 0.52 21.24
C GLY A 144 3.73 -0.09 20.44
N HIS A 145 4.79 -0.49 21.14
CA HIS A 145 6.03 -1.00 20.56
C HIS A 145 5.96 -2.51 20.35
N GLN A 146 6.32 -2.98 19.14
CA GLN A 146 6.37 -4.39 18.78
C GLN A 146 7.71 -4.76 18.14
N ARG A 147 8.07 -6.03 18.28
CA ARG A 147 9.19 -6.67 17.56
C ARG A 147 8.62 -7.71 16.61
N LEU A 148 8.80 -7.49 15.31
CA LEU A 148 8.37 -8.36 14.23
C LEU A 148 9.55 -9.17 13.68
N ALA A 149 9.26 -10.16 12.85
CA ALA A 149 10.26 -10.93 12.11
C ALA A 149 11.08 -10.04 11.16
N SER A 150 12.14 -10.61 10.57
CA SER A 150 12.81 -9.99 9.42
C SER A 150 11.93 -10.06 8.16
N CYS A 151 12.22 -9.18 7.19
CA CYS A 151 11.49 -9.06 5.93
C CYS A 151 9.96 -8.85 6.06
N VAL A 152 9.57 -7.88 6.89
CA VAL A 152 8.19 -7.37 6.92
C VAL A 152 7.80 -6.81 5.55
N GLY A 153 6.57 -7.10 5.10
CA GLY A 153 5.89 -6.36 4.04
C GLY A 153 4.70 -5.57 4.59
N THR A 154 4.33 -4.49 3.92
CA THR A 154 3.05 -3.77 4.11
C THR A 154 2.08 -4.16 2.99
N PHE A 155 0.90 -3.51 2.94
CA PHE A 155 -0.06 -3.60 1.83
C PHE A 155 0.46 -2.93 0.54
N SER A 156 1.63 -3.39 0.10
CA SER A 156 2.45 -2.91 -1.02
C SER A 156 1.92 -3.46 -2.35
N TYR A 157 0.68 -3.09 -2.70
CA TYR A 157 0.00 -3.57 -3.92
C TYR A 157 0.79 -3.38 -5.21
N TRP A 158 1.68 -2.38 -5.23
CA TRP A 158 2.60 -2.09 -6.34
C TRP A 158 3.71 -3.15 -6.52
N ASP A 159 3.99 -3.99 -5.51
CA ASP A 159 4.90 -5.14 -5.62
C ASP A 159 4.13 -6.47 -5.57
N LYS A 160 3.54 -6.84 -6.71
CA LYS A 160 2.85 -8.14 -6.88
C LYS A 160 3.75 -9.29 -6.43
N ALA A 161 5.03 -9.27 -6.78
CA ALA A 161 5.93 -10.40 -6.54
C ALA A 161 6.14 -10.62 -5.04
N GLN A 162 6.42 -9.57 -4.27
CA GLN A 162 6.61 -9.66 -2.82
C GLN A 162 5.28 -9.92 -2.10
N LEU A 163 4.24 -9.16 -2.41
CA LEU A 163 2.95 -9.20 -1.73
C LEU A 163 2.31 -10.60 -1.74
N LEU A 164 2.30 -11.26 -2.90
CA LEU A 164 1.70 -12.59 -3.06
C LEU A 164 2.38 -13.70 -2.23
N ARG A 165 3.58 -13.45 -1.67
CA ARG A 165 4.32 -14.42 -0.85
C ARG A 165 4.23 -14.17 0.66
N GLN A 166 3.61 -13.05 1.07
CA GLN A 166 3.50 -12.70 2.49
C GLN A 166 2.34 -13.45 3.15
N THR A 167 2.59 -14.01 4.33
CA THR A 167 1.56 -14.59 5.22
C THR A 167 1.16 -13.64 6.35
N LYS A 168 1.86 -12.50 6.47
CA LYS A 168 1.53 -11.41 7.39
C LYS A 168 1.89 -10.06 6.77
N LEU A 169 1.03 -9.06 6.96
CA LEU A 169 1.23 -7.70 6.44
C LEU A 169 1.11 -6.67 7.56
N LEU A 170 2.03 -5.72 7.57
CA LEU A 170 1.97 -4.57 8.46
C LEU A 170 0.93 -3.57 7.92
N ASN A 171 -0.16 -3.39 8.67
CA ASN A 171 -1.09 -2.29 8.48
C ASN A 171 -0.38 -1.01 8.91
N SER A 172 -0.09 -0.14 7.94
CA SER A 172 0.69 1.06 8.21
C SER A 172 -0.15 2.29 8.57
N GLN A 173 -1.49 2.19 8.71
CA GLN A 173 -2.29 3.17 9.45
C GLN A 173 -2.21 2.89 10.95
N THR A 174 -2.33 1.61 11.36
CA THR A 174 -2.46 1.23 12.79
C THR A 174 -1.17 0.74 13.43
N GLY A 175 -0.24 0.16 12.66
CA GLY A 175 0.96 -0.55 13.14
C GLY A 175 0.71 -2.03 13.43
N GLU A 176 -0.50 -2.52 13.19
CA GLU A 176 -0.92 -3.91 13.44
C GLU A 176 -0.32 -4.89 12.41
N TYR A 177 0.20 -6.03 12.87
CA TYR A 177 0.81 -7.04 12.00
C TYR A 177 -0.12 -8.22 11.72
N LEU A 178 -1.03 -7.99 10.77
CA LEU A 178 -2.16 -8.85 10.42
C LEU A 178 -1.71 -10.15 9.77
N ALA A 179 -2.35 -11.27 10.14
CA ALA A 179 -2.23 -12.53 9.41
C ALA A 179 -3.11 -12.49 8.15
N VAL A 180 -2.53 -12.89 7.01
CA VAL A 180 -3.22 -12.89 5.72
C VAL A 180 -2.97 -14.18 4.93
N ALA A 181 -3.91 -14.51 4.05
CA ALA A 181 -3.75 -15.51 3.01
C ALA A 181 -4.08 -14.90 1.64
N THR A 182 -3.31 -15.25 0.62
CA THR A 182 -3.53 -14.75 -0.74
C THR A 182 -3.88 -15.89 -1.69
N LYS A 183 -4.92 -15.73 -2.50
CA LYS A 183 -5.39 -16.72 -3.47
C LYS A 183 -5.47 -16.12 -4.87
N ALA A 184 -5.11 -16.88 -5.89
CA ALA A 184 -5.39 -16.52 -7.28
C ALA A 184 -6.86 -16.84 -7.61
N LEU A 185 -7.55 -15.90 -8.23
CA LEU A 185 -8.93 -16.05 -8.73
C LEU A 185 -8.98 -16.32 -10.25
N GLY A 186 -7.81 -16.33 -10.91
CA GLY A 186 -7.67 -16.59 -12.34
C GLY A 186 -7.70 -15.34 -13.21
N ARG A 187 -7.83 -15.53 -14.51
CA ARG A 187 -7.84 -14.46 -15.51
C ARG A 187 -9.22 -13.84 -15.65
N GLY A 188 -9.26 -12.57 -16.04
CA GLY A 188 -10.48 -11.90 -16.44
C GLY A 188 -10.19 -10.62 -17.23
N ALA A 189 -11.22 -9.79 -17.37
CA ALA A 189 -11.11 -8.45 -17.92
C ALA A 189 -11.47 -7.40 -16.84
N LEU A 190 -11.02 -6.17 -17.06
CA LEU A 190 -11.39 -4.98 -16.31
C LEU A 190 -11.59 -3.82 -17.28
N ARG A 191 -12.75 -3.15 -17.21
CA ARG A 191 -12.99 -1.90 -17.92
C ARG A 191 -12.44 -0.74 -17.09
N LEU A 192 -11.47 -0.01 -17.62
CA LEU A 192 -11.01 1.27 -17.10
C LEU A 192 -11.32 2.35 -18.14
N GLY A 193 -12.23 3.28 -17.83
CA GLY A 193 -12.72 4.24 -18.82
C GLY A 193 -13.37 3.53 -20.02
N ASP A 194 -12.90 3.88 -21.22
CA ASP A 194 -13.28 3.26 -22.49
C ASP A 194 -12.55 1.93 -22.78
N ARG A 195 -11.40 1.69 -22.15
CA ARG A 195 -10.49 0.56 -22.43
C ARG A 195 -10.77 -0.69 -21.59
N GLU A 196 -10.81 -1.83 -22.26
CA GLU A 196 -10.82 -3.14 -21.62
C GLU A 196 -9.40 -3.68 -21.50
N ILE A 197 -9.04 -4.11 -20.28
CA ILE A 197 -7.69 -4.56 -19.92
C ILE A 197 -7.78 -6.02 -19.48
N ALA A 198 -6.91 -6.88 -20.03
CA ALA A 198 -6.77 -8.26 -19.59
C ALA A 198 -6.01 -8.31 -18.26
N VAL A 199 -6.59 -8.95 -17.25
CA VAL A 199 -6.06 -8.97 -15.88
C VAL A 199 -5.94 -10.37 -15.30
N ASP A 200 -4.97 -10.56 -14.41
CA ASP A 200 -4.96 -11.61 -13.40
C ASP A 200 -5.63 -11.07 -12.13
N ARG A 201 -6.50 -11.87 -11.50
CA ARG A 201 -7.20 -11.52 -10.28
C ARG A 201 -6.70 -12.33 -9.09
N TYR A 202 -6.65 -11.69 -7.94
CA TYR A 202 -6.27 -12.28 -6.65
C TYR A 202 -7.18 -11.76 -5.55
N VAL A 203 -7.27 -12.48 -4.43
CA VAL A 203 -7.85 -11.97 -3.18
C VAL A 203 -6.86 -12.14 -2.03
N ILE A 204 -6.73 -11.11 -1.20
CA ILE A 204 -6.07 -11.15 0.11
C ILE A 204 -7.18 -11.21 1.17
N GLU A 205 -7.12 -12.23 2.01
CA GLU A 205 -8.09 -12.48 3.10
C GLU A 205 -7.36 -12.45 4.46
N GLY A 206 -8.05 -11.97 5.49
CA GLY A 206 -7.58 -11.98 6.88
C GLY A 206 -8.74 -11.86 7.87
N GLU A 207 -8.45 -11.64 9.16
CA GLU A 207 -9.51 -11.36 10.14
C GLU A 207 -10.19 -10.02 9.82
N ASP A 208 -11.50 -10.07 9.54
CA ASP A 208 -12.32 -8.95 9.06
C ASP A 208 -11.73 -8.15 7.85
N LEU A 209 -10.90 -8.82 7.04
CA LEU A 209 -10.21 -8.27 5.88
C LEU A 209 -10.49 -9.10 4.62
N GLU A 210 -10.94 -8.44 3.55
CA GLU A 210 -11.10 -9.04 2.22
C GLU A 210 -10.77 -7.99 1.16
N ILE A 211 -9.78 -8.26 0.30
CA ILE A 211 -9.27 -7.32 -0.70
C ILE A 211 -9.04 -8.05 -2.03
N HIS A 212 -9.88 -7.76 -3.02
CA HIS A 212 -9.73 -8.25 -4.38
C HIS A 212 -8.79 -7.33 -5.16
N LEU A 213 -7.80 -7.90 -5.82
CA LEU A 213 -6.78 -7.19 -6.59
C LEU A 213 -6.84 -7.59 -8.07
N ALA A 214 -6.63 -6.62 -8.95
CA ALA A 214 -6.43 -6.86 -10.38
C ALA A 214 -5.08 -6.32 -10.83
N TYR A 215 -4.32 -7.17 -11.52
CA TYR A 215 -3.04 -6.87 -12.14
C TYR A 215 -3.10 -7.10 -13.65
N THR A 216 -2.45 -6.28 -14.46
CA THR A 216 -2.36 -6.54 -15.92
C THR A 216 -1.69 -7.88 -16.21
N GLN A 217 -2.11 -8.58 -17.26
CA GLN A 217 -1.43 -9.79 -17.72
C GLN A 217 -0.09 -9.46 -18.39
N ASP A 218 -0.02 -8.31 -19.07
CA ASP A 218 1.19 -7.69 -19.62
C ASP A 218 1.86 -6.79 -18.58
N GLY A 219 2.96 -7.26 -17.99
CA GLY A 219 3.78 -6.47 -17.06
C GLY A 219 3.39 -6.54 -15.58
N SER A 220 2.26 -7.17 -15.22
CA SER A 220 1.82 -7.31 -13.81
C SER A 220 1.62 -5.98 -13.07
N GLU A 221 1.16 -4.93 -13.77
CA GLU A 221 0.85 -3.62 -13.19
C GLU A 221 -0.44 -3.66 -12.37
N TRP A 222 -0.42 -3.09 -11.16
CA TRP A 222 -1.62 -2.97 -10.34
C TRP A 222 -2.58 -1.92 -10.92
N VAL A 223 -3.81 -2.36 -11.23
CA VAL A 223 -4.82 -1.56 -11.94
C VAL A 223 -6.13 -1.37 -11.18
N ALA A 224 -6.47 -2.25 -10.24
CA ALA A 224 -7.65 -2.09 -9.39
C ALA A 224 -7.54 -2.81 -8.05
N LEU A 225 -8.30 -2.29 -7.09
CA LEU A 225 -8.60 -2.93 -5.82
C LEU A 225 -10.11 -2.77 -5.54
N ASP A 226 -10.75 -3.84 -5.07
CA ASP A 226 -12.13 -3.85 -4.59
C ASP A 226 -12.18 -4.49 -3.20
N SER A 227 -12.89 -3.90 -2.24
CA SER A 227 -12.99 -4.42 -0.87
C SER A 227 -14.40 -4.21 -0.30
N PRO A 228 -15.10 -5.27 0.14
CA PRO A 228 -16.41 -5.15 0.74
C PRO A 228 -16.34 -4.48 2.13
N LEU A 229 -17.27 -3.56 2.37
CA LEU A 229 -17.44 -2.85 3.63
C LEU A 229 -18.75 -3.24 4.32
N PHE A 230 -18.97 -2.71 5.52
CA PHE A 230 -20.22 -2.91 6.26
C PHE A 230 -21.45 -2.45 5.47
N ALA A 231 -22.60 -3.09 5.72
CA ALA A 231 -23.88 -2.84 5.07
C ALA A 231 -23.89 -3.05 3.54
N GLY A 232 -23.01 -3.92 3.01
CA GLY A 232 -22.97 -4.27 1.59
C GLY A 232 -22.47 -3.16 0.67
N ARG A 233 -21.76 -2.18 1.25
CA ARG A 233 -21.03 -1.14 0.50
C ARG A 233 -19.70 -1.68 0.00
N GLU A 234 -19.12 -1.07 -1.02
CA GLU A 234 -17.83 -1.51 -1.57
C GLU A 234 -16.86 -0.33 -1.72
N LEU A 235 -15.61 -0.51 -1.28
CA LEU A 235 -14.53 0.45 -1.54
C LEU A 235 -13.80 0.03 -2.82
N ARG A 236 -13.67 0.95 -3.77
CA ARG A 236 -13.09 0.66 -5.08
C ARG A 236 -11.99 1.63 -5.45
N TYR A 237 -10.88 1.11 -5.94
CA TYR A 237 -9.74 1.86 -6.48
C TYR A 237 -9.63 1.54 -7.97
N ARG A 238 -9.50 2.57 -8.80
CA ARG A 238 -9.32 2.42 -10.25
C ARG A 238 -8.12 3.23 -10.70
N ARG A 239 -7.12 2.57 -11.30
CA ARG A 239 -5.92 3.20 -11.83
C ARG A 239 -6.28 4.15 -12.96
N ARG A 240 -5.61 5.30 -13.04
CA ARG A 240 -5.77 6.24 -14.16
C ARG A 240 -5.06 5.69 -15.40
N LEU A 241 -5.79 5.62 -16.52
CA LEU A 241 -5.28 5.13 -17.81
C LEU A 241 -3.98 5.82 -18.24
N ALA A 242 -3.87 7.13 -18.01
CA ALA A 242 -2.70 7.92 -18.41
C ALA A 242 -1.38 7.43 -17.77
N ASP A 243 -1.42 6.74 -16.63
CA ASP A 243 -0.21 6.15 -16.03
C ASP A 243 0.21 4.83 -16.70
N LEU A 244 -0.72 4.15 -17.38
CA LEU A 244 -0.47 2.87 -18.05
C LEU A 244 0.10 3.08 -19.46
N ASP A 245 -0.21 4.22 -20.08
CA ASP A 245 0.32 4.61 -21.40
C ASP A 245 1.64 5.39 -21.31
N ALA A 246 2.05 5.79 -20.10
CA ALA A 246 3.33 6.44 -19.88
C ALA A 246 4.46 5.47 -20.26
N PRO A 247 5.38 5.84 -21.17
CA PRO A 247 6.40 4.92 -21.64
C PRO A 247 7.32 4.52 -20.48
N ALA A 248 7.39 3.21 -20.21
CA ALA A 248 8.45 2.64 -19.40
C ALA A 248 9.77 2.77 -20.18
N THR A 249 10.49 3.87 -19.98
CA THR A 249 11.80 4.13 -20.59
C THR A 249 12.86 3.21 -19.97
N ILE A 250 12.76 1.92 -20.28
CA ILE A 250 13.76 0.91 -19.95
C ILE A 250 14.88 1.04 -20.98
N VAL A 251 15.89 1.84 -20.64
CA VAL A 251 17.21 1.68 -21.24
C VAL A 251 17.89 0.54 -20.48
N PRO A 252 18.09 -0.64 -21.08
CA PRO A 252 18.86 -1.69 -20.42
C PRO A 252 20.30 -1.20 -20.22
N SER A 253 20.87 -1.43 -19.03
CA SER A 253 22.29 -1.20 -18.79
C SER A 253 23.10 -2.00 -19.82
N PRO A 254 24.16 -1.42 -20.42
CA PRO A 254 25.09 -2.19 -21.22
C PRO A 254 25.72 -3.30 -20.35
N PRO A 255 26.09 -4.45 -20.94
CA PRO A 255 26.82 -5.49 -20.22
C PRO A 255 28.14 -4.91 -19.66
N ALA A 256 28.55 -5.39 -18.50
CA ALA A 256 29.88 -5.12 -17.97
C ALA A 256 30.91 -6.01 -18.70
N ASP A 257 31.98 -5.38 -19.18
CA ASP A 257 33.22 -6.05 -19.60
C ASP A 257 34.07 -6.44 -18.37
#